data_AF-A0A5N6AJ27-F1
#
_entry.id   AF-A0A5N6AJ27-F1
#
_cell.length_a   1.000
_cell.length_b   1.000
_cell.length_c   1.000
_cell.angle_alpha   90.00
_cell.angle_beta   90.00
_cell.angle_gamma   90.00
#
_symmetry.space_group_name_H-M   'P 1'
#
loop_
_entity.id
_entity.type
_entity.pdbx_description
1 polymer ?
#
loop_
_entity_poly.entity_id
_entity_poly.type
_entity_poly.pdbx_seq_one_letter_code
_entity_poly.pdbx_strand_id
1 'polypeptide(L)'
;MAKRFLTRDGRRVGVGDRVWSANHLPWVVRRIGPMSGMPAGSPLWAFMDRDPSFPAQPDLDDTLFMAEEDFPTYVYRSHPSDGGCARAGCRHRPWGAVR
;
A
#
# COMPACT_ATOMS: atom_id res chain seq x y z
N MET A 1 12.77 -7.11 16.60
CA MET A 1 12.30 -5.95 15.80
C MET A 1 11.12 -6.38 14.94
N ALA A 2 10.10 -5.53 14.78
CA ALA A 2 8.98 -5.81 13.87
C ALA A 2 9.45 -5.79 12.40
N LYS A 3 8.90 -6.67 11.55
CA LYS A 3 9.20 -6.72 10.11
C LYS A 3 8.81 -5.41 9.44
N ARG A 4 9.62 -4.97 8.48
CA ARG A 4 9.35 -3.82 7.61
C ARG A 4 9.57 -4.19 6.16
N PHE A 5 8.71 -3.70 5.27
CA PHE A 5 8.82 -3.86 3.82
C PHE A 5 9.48 -2.63 3.20
N LEU A 6 10.14 -2.81 2.06
CA LEU A 6 10.77 -1.73 1.30
C LEU A 6 9.77 -1.22 0.25
N THR A 7 9.45 0.07 0.27
CA THR A 7 8.62 0.71 -0.74
C THR A 7 9.44 1.04 -1.99
N ARG A 8 8.74 1.34 -3.08
CA ARG A 8 9.31 1.78 -4.36
C ARG A 8 10.18 3.02 -4.26
N ASP A 9 9.84 3.95 -3.37
CA ASP A 9 10.63 5.14 -3.06
C ASP A 9 11.74 4.88 -2.04
N GLY A 10 12.10 3.62 -1.80
CA GLY A 10 13.25 3.20 -0.99
C GLY A 10 13.05 3.38 0.52
N ARG A 11 11.80 3.57 0.98
CA ARG A 11 11.49 3.76 2.41
C ARG A 11 11.09 2.44 3.04
N ARG A 12 11.43 2.25 4.32
CA ARG A 12 11.00 1.08 5.08
C ARG A 12 9.72 1.38 5.85
N VAL A 13 8.68 0.58 5.67
CA VAL A 13 7.38 0.74 6.34
C VAL A 13 6.98 -0.54 7.05
N GLY A 14 6.27 -0.41 8.17
CA GLY A 14 5.81 -1.53 8.99
C GLY A 14 4.35 -1.37 9.41
N VAL A 15 3.91 -2.17 10.37
CA VAL A 15 2.56 -2.06 10.93
C VAL A 15 2.35 -0.66 11.54
N GLY A 16 1.19 -0.06 11.25
CA GLY A 16 0.80 1.29 11.65
C GLY A 16 1.18 2.38 10.64
N ASP A 17 2.05 2.08 9.68
CA ASP A 17 2.47 3.05 8.67
C ASP A 17 1.38 3.27 7.60
N ARG A 18 1.20 4.54 7.23
CA ARG A 18 0.46 4.96 6.04
C ARG A 18 1.32 4.81 4.79
N VAL A 19 0.71 4.34 3.72
CA VAL A 19 1.35 4.11 2.42
C VAL A 19 0.39 4.44 1.28
N TRP A 20 0.94 4.50 0.07
CA TRP A 20 0.21 4.76 -1.16
C TRP A 20 0.48 3.67 -2.17
N SER A 21 -0.56 3.05 -2.70
CA SER A 21 -0.42 2.11 -3.80
C SER A 21 -0.34 2.82 -5.15
N ALA A 22 0.14 2.12 -6.18
CA ALA A 22 0.26 2.64 -7.54
C ALA A 22 -1.09 3.01 -8.19
N ASN A 23 -2.21 2.47 -7.70
CA ASN A 23 -3.56 2.91 -8.08
C ASN A 23 -4.04 4.17 -7.32
N HIS A 24 -3.14 4.85 -6.60
CA HIS A 24 -3.37 6.12 -5.90
C HIS A 24 -4.39 6.03 -4.75
N LEU A 25 -4.42 4.89 -4.07
CA LEU A 25 -5.21 4.73 -2.87
C LEU A 25 -4.30 4.80 -1.62
N PRO A 26 -4.71 5.54 -0.59
CA PRO A 26 -4.03 5.57 0.68
C PRO A 26 -4.43 4.36 1.53
N TRP A 27 -3.43 3.70 2.11
CA TRP A 27 -3.61 2.52 2.95
C TRP A 27 -2.88 2.64 4.27
N VAL A 28 -3.30 1.85 5.25
CA VAL A 28 -2.63 1.67 6.54
C VAL A 28 -2.24 0.20 6.67
N VAL A 29 -0.96 -0.07 6.90
CA VAL A 29 -0.48 -1.43 7.15
C VAL A 29 -0.98 -1.90 8.51
N ARG A 30 -1.88 -2.88 8.54
CA ARG A 30 -2.44 -3.43 9.79
C ARG A 30 -1.66 -4.60 10.32
N ARG A 31 -1.16 -5.43 9.42
CA ARG A 31 -0.43 -6.66 9.78
C ARG A 31 0.59 -6.98 8.71
N ILE A 32 1.71 -7.54 9.13
CA ILE A 32 2.66 -8.20 8.25
C ILE A 32 2.82 -9.63 8.76
N GLY A 33 2.59 -10.62 7.89
CA GLY A 33 2.66 -12.02 8.29
C GLY A 33 2.37 -12.97 7.13
N PRO A 34 2.47 -14.29 7.35
CA PRO A 34 2.05 -15.26 6.35
C PRO A 34 0.54 -15.19 6.13
N MET A 35 0.09 -15.53 4.92
CA MET A 35 -1.33 -15.81 4.66
C MET A 35 -1.80 -17.03 5.48
N SER A 36 -3.05 -16.99 5.93
CA SER A 36 -3.65 -18.11 6.67
C SER A 36 -3.64 -19.38 5.81
N GLY A 37 -3.27 -20.51 6.40
CA GLY A 37 -3.20 -21.79 5.69
C GLY A 37 -1.92 -22.03 4.87
N MET A 38 -1.00 -21.05 4.80
CA MET A 38 0.28 -21.24 4.12
C MET A 38 1.31 -21.95 5.01
N PRO A 39 2.18 -22.81 4.46
CA PRO A 39 3.21 -23.52 5.22
C PRO A 39 4.25 -22.57 5.82
N ALA A 40 4.94 -23.04 6.87
CA ALA A 40 6.05 -22.30 7.47
C ALA A 40 7.14 -21.99 6.43
N GLY A 41 7.67 -20.77 6.45
CA GLY A 41 8.64 -20.30 5.46
C GLY A 41 8.04 -19.69 4.19
N SER A 42 6.70 -19.66 4.06
CA SER A 42 6.04 -18.95 2.98
C SER A 42 6.33 -17.44 3.01
N PRO A 43 6.24 -16.73 1.86
CA PRO A 43 6.43 -15.30 1.79
C PRO A 43 5.52 -14.55 2.76
N LEU A 44 6.02 -13.43 3.28
CA LEU A 44 5.23 -12.54 4.12
C LEU A 44 4.37 -11.64 3.24
N TRP A 45 3.20 -11.30 3.77
CA TRP A 45 2.22 -10.42 3.15
C TRP A 45 1.96 -9.23 4.05
N ALA A 46 1.81 -8.05 3.44
CA ALA A 46 1.23 -6.88 4.07
C ALA A 46 -0.29 -6.93 3.91
N PHE A 47 -0.98 -6.84 5.02
CA PHE A 47 -2.43 -6.70 5.10
C PHE A 47 -2.71 -5.25 5.42
N MET A 48 -3.40 -4.57 4.51
CA MET A 48 -3.59 -3.13 4.56
C MET A 48 -5.07 -2.82 4.45
N ASP A 49 -5.53 -1.91 5.30
CA ASP A 49 -6.86 -1.35 5.19
C ASP A 49 -6.77 0.00 4.51
N ARG A 50 -7.87 0.45 3.91
CA ARG A 50 -7.97 1.85 3.49
C ARG A 50 -7.67 2.80 4.65
N ASP A 51 -7.02 3.92 4.34
CA ASP A 51 -6.85 4.98 5.32
C ASP A 51 -8.21 5.62 5.65
N PRO A 52 -8.67 5.58 6.92
CA PRO A 52 -9.97 6.10 7.32
C PRO A 52 -10.07 7.64 7.24
N SER A 53 -8.95 8.34 7.05
CA SER A 53 -8.94 9.79 6.85
C SER A 53 -9.38 10.23 5.44
N PHE A 54 -9.60 9.28 4.52
CA PHE A 54 -10.05 9.56 3.15
C PHE A 54 -11.48 9.08 2.90
N PRO A 55 -12.28 9.78 2.07
CA PRO A 55 -13.68 9.43 1.81
C PRO A 55 -13.85 7.98 1.33
N ALA A 56 -14.82 7.26 1.90
CA ALA A 56 -15.21 5.92 1.45
C ALA A 56 -15.57 5.93 -0.05
N GLN A 57 -15.15 4.90 -0.78
CA GLN A 57 -15.51 4.69 -2.18
C GLN A 57 -16.41 3.46 -2.23
N PRO A 58 -17.66 3.57 -2.69
CA PRO A 58 -18.67 2.52 -2.54
C PRO A 58 -18.35 1.22 -3.29
N ASP A 59 -17.48 1.26 -4.31
CA ASP A 59 -17.22 0.14 -5.23
C ASP A 59 -15.77 -0.40 -5.14
N LEU A 60 -15.10 -0.23 -4.00
CA LEU A 60 -13.71 -0.65 -3.79
C LEU A 60 -13.59 -1.47 -2.51
N ASP A 61 -12.93 -2.62 -2.60
CA ASP A 61 -12.61 -3.44 -1.44
C ASP A 61 -11.82 -2.62 -0.40
N ASP A 62 -12.23 -2.75 0.86
CA ASP A 62 -11.63 -2.00 1.97
C ASP A 62 -10.25 -2.53 2.38
N THR A 63 -9.82 -3.66 1.82
CA THR A 63 -8.58 -4.34 2.17
C THR A 63 -7.71 -4.64 0.94
N LEU A 64 -6.42 -4.35 1.05
CA LEU A 64 -5.38 -4.72 0.09
C LEU A 64 -4.40 -5.69 0.75
N PHE A 65 -4.15 -6.82 0.09
CA PHE A 65 -3.11 -7.77 0.46
C PHE A 65 -1.98 -7.73 -0.56
N MET A 66 -0.73 -7.67 -0.10
CA MET A 66 0.42 -7.60 -1.00
C MET A 66 1.60 -8.42 -0.48
N ALA A 67 2.17 -9.24 -1.34
CA ALA A 67 3.38 -9.99 -1.02
C ALA A 67 4.58 -9.04 -0.82
N GLU A 68 5.55 -9.45 -0.01
CA GLU A 68 6.77 -8.67 0.25
C GLU A 68 7.52 -8.30 -1.03
N GLU A 69 7.56 -9.21 -2.02
CA GLU A 69 8.28 -9.02 -3.27
C GLU A 69 7.67 -7.97 -4.22
N ASP A 70 6.34 -7.78 -4.14
CA ASP A 70 5.62 -6.80 -4.95
C ASP A 70 5.66 -5.38 -4.36
N PHE A 71 5.93 -5.30 -3.07
CA PHE A 71 5.89 -4.04 -2.31
C PHE A 71 6.82 -2.94 -2.87
N PRO A 72 8.07 -3.25 -3.29
CA PRO A 72 8.97 -2.27 -3.93
C PRO A 72 8.53 -1.84 -5.34
N THR A 73 7.54 -2.51 -5.93
CA THR A 73 7.05 -2.21 -7.28
C THR A 73 5.79 -1.35 -7.22
N TYR A 74 4.91 -1.62 -6.25
CA TYR A 74 3.55 -1.10 -6.23
C TYR A 74 3.24 -0.11 -5.09
N VAL A 75 4.08 -0.01 -4.06
CA VAL A 75 3.76 0.81 -2.88
C VAL A 75 4.83 1.88 -2.66
N TYR A 76 4.38 3.08 -2.28
CA TYR A 76 5.17 4.25 -1.95
C TYR A 76 4.89 4.66 -0.50
N ARG A 77 5.85 5.29 0.19
CA ARG A 77 5.59 5.84 1.54
C ARG A 77 4.60 7.00 1.51
N SER A 78 4.68 7.84 0.48
CA SER A 78 3.82 9.00 0.30
C SER A 78 3.39 9.09 -1.15
N HIS A 79 2.28 9.80 -1.40
CA HIS A 79 1.88 10.16 -2.75
C HIS A 79 3.06 10.85 -3.48
N PRO A 80 3.44 10.41 -4.70
CA PRO A 80 4.50 11.07 -5.47
C PRO A 80 4.15 12.55 -5.72
N SER A 81 5.00 13.47 -5.24
CA SER A 81 4.77 14.91 -5.33
C SER A 81 5.20 15.54 -6.66
N ASP A 82 5.93 14.78 -7.48
CA ASP A 82 6.57 15.23 -8.73
C ASP A 82 5.66 15.08 -9.98
N GLY A 83 4.40 14.69 -9.80
CA GLY A 83 3.48 14.44 -10.91
C GLY A 83 3.77 13.13 -11.68
N GLY A 84 4.70 12.30 -11.20
CA GLY A 84 4.97 10.96 -11.73
C GLY A 84 3.75 10.03 -11.68
N CYS A 85 2.78 10.34 -10.81
CA CYS A 85 1.46 9.69 -10.72
C CYS A 85 0.77 9.59 -12.09
N ALA A 86 0.80 10.64 -12.92
CA ALA A 86 0.17 10.63 -14.23
C ALA A 86 0.76 9.58 -15.18
N ARG A 87 2.07 9.30 -15.09
CA ARG A 87 2.74 8.25 -15.88
C ARG A 87 2.47 6.85 -15.33
N ALA A 88 2.12 6.76 -14.05
CA ALA A 88 1.70 5.53 -13.38
C ALA A 88 0.20 5.21 -13.55
N GLY A 89 -0.54 5.94 -14.40
CA GLY A 89 -1.96 5.68 -14.69
C GLY A 89 -2.96 6.57 -13.93
N CYS A 90 -2.51 7.60 -13.20
CA CYS A 90 -3.38 8.48 -12.41
C CYS A 90 -4.37 9.34 -13.21
N ARG A 91 -4.24 9.45 -14.55
CA ARG A 91 -5.03 10.37 -15.39
C ARG A 91 -6.55 10.14 -15.35
N HIS A 92 -7.05 9.08 -14.70
CA HIS A 92 -8.46 8.67 -14.78
C HIS A 92 -9.23 8.60 -13.45
N ARG A 93 -8.65 8.93 -12.28
CA ARG A 93 -9.42 8.93 -11.01
C ARG A 93 -9.12 10.14 -10.10
N PRO A 94 -10.06 11.11 -10.00
CA PRO A 94 -9.92 12.30 -9.15
C PRO A 94 -10.12 12.08 -7.64
N TRP A 95 -9.60 11.04 -6.98
CA TRP A 95 -10.05 10.78 -5.60
C TRP A 95 -8.95 10.26 -4.69
N GLY A 96 -8.26 11.19 -4.01
CA GLY A 96 -7.43 10.90 -2.85
C GLY A 96 -6.14 11.70 -2.76
N ALA A 97 -5.55 12.11 -3.89
CA ALA A 97 -4.29 12.87 -3.90
C ALA A 97 -4.53 14.33 -3.45
N VAL A 98 -4.67 14.57 -2.15
CA VAL A 98 -4.57 15.91 -1.60
C VAL A 98 -3.07 16.26 -1.54
N ARG A 99 -2.71 17.34 -2.21
CA ARG A 99 -1.36 17.94 -2.19
C ARG A 99 -0.91 18.27 -0.78
#